data_AF-A0A8J8PEM4-F1
#
_entry.id   AF-A0A8J8PEM4-F1
#
_cell.length_a   1.000
_cell.length_b   1.000
_cell.length_c   1.000
_cell.angle_alpha   90.00
_cell.angle_beta   90.00
_cell.angle_gamma   90.00
#
_symmetry.space_group_name_H-M   'P 1'
#
loop_
_entity.id
_entity.type
_entity.pdbx_description
1 polymer ?
#
loop_
_entity_poly.entity_id
_entity_poly.type
_entity_poly.pdbx_seq_one_letter_code
_entity_poly.pdbx_strand_id
1 'polypeptide(L)'
;MQECRGAEAEIGLEVFFTDSPGIGGRLKQTPEDFIVDEISLPPAEDDSGSYSIAKVTSQNWETNRLVRELSKTLRISRDRIGFAGTKDKRGITSQLMSFQASVDDVRNLNLHQISISDVYRSKKPLTIGDLIGNKFIIKCRNSALSKDEIQASISQTESQLSELGGFPNFFGVQRFGAVRPVTHLVGKWIAKGDLEKAVMTYVANPMPSEGDDTREARAQLELDGDFERALEYYPKTLTFERMMIGYLVRNPGDYAGSIEILPPNLQMMFIHAYQSYLFNKMLSERIRLDLPLNKPVIGDVVLPVDRSGLPDHDHGVPTTENNIDLVERQVKKGKAFISSVLFGTDSTFSEGTPGEIERKIIEEEKLSSSDFMIPLIHQCSSKGSRREILGTILDMESRVLDDCTLFSFSLNKGCYATVVLREFMKNGTLMDYS
;
A
#
# COMPACT_ATOMS: atom_id res chain seq x y z
N MET A 1 4.83 -22.07 -9.16
CA MET A 1 5.23 -20.64 -9.24
C MET A 1 5.56 -20.25 -10.67
N GLN A 2 5.47 -18.96 -11.00
CA GLN A 2 5.83 -18.39 -12.31
C GLN A 2 6.70 -17.14 -12.13
N GLU A 3 7.73 -16.92 -12.96
CA GLU A 3 8.52 -15.68 -12.95
C GLU A 3 7.72 -14.52 -13.57
N CYS A 4 7.76 -13.35 -12.95
CA CYS A 4 7.23 -12.10 -13.48
C CYS A 4 8.37 -11.29 -14.11
N ARG A 5 8.24 -11.00 -15.41
CA ARG A 5 9.22 -10.20 -16.18
C ARG A 5 8.66 -8.87 -16.67
N GLY A 6 7.47 -8.50 -16.20
CA GLY A 6 6.80 -7.25 -16.54
C GLY A 6 7.25 -6.08 -15.67
N ALA A 7 6.54 -4.95 -15.79
CA ALA A 7 6.83 -3.73 -15.02
C ALA A 7 6.70 -3.92 -13.48
N GLU A 8 5.98 -4.95 -13.05
CA GLU A 8 5.91 -5.38 -11.65
C GLU A 8 7.27 -5.80 -11.07
N ALA A 9 8.16 -6.37 -11.89
CA ALA A 9 9.48 -6.78 -11.43
C ALA A 9 10.34 -5.56 -11.00
N GLU A 10 10.12 -4.39 -11.60
CA GLU A 10 10.82 -3.14 -11.26
C GLU A 10 10.51 -2.65 -9.83
N ILE A 11 9.41 -3.11 -9.24
CA ILE A 11 9.01 -2.85 -7.85
C ILE A 11 9.20 -4.08 -6.94
N GLY A 12 10.00 -5.06 -7.38
CA GLY A 12 10.39 -6.24 -6.60
C GLY A 12 9.35 -7.37 -6.60
N LEU A 13 8.27 -7.26 -7.37
CA LEU A 13 7.26 -8.32 -7.54
C LEU A 13 7.70 -9.29 -8.64
N GLU A 14 8.78 -10.04 -8.40
CA GLU A 14 9.48 -10.81 -9.43
C GLU A 14 8.85 -12.17 -9.72
N VAL A 15 7.91 -12.63 -8.89
CA VAL A 15 7.32 -13.98 -9.02
C VAL A 15 5.82 -13.95 -8.74
N PHE A 16 5.07 -14.85 -9.35
CA PHE A 16 3.72 -15.25 -8.95
C PHE A 16 3.82 -16.53 -8.15
N PHE A 17 3.06 -16.62 -7.05
CA PHE A 17 3.01 -17.83 -6.26
C PHE A 17 2.27 -18.94 -7.02
N THR A 18 1.13 -18.58 -7.60
CA THR A 18 0.29 -19.49 -8.39
C THR A 18 0.86 -19.71 -9.79
N ASP A 19 0.62 -20.89 -10.36
CA ASP A 19 1.07 -21.26 -11.72
C ASP A 19 -0.07 -21.40 -12.74
N SER A 20 -1.31 -21.11 -12.33
CA SER A 20 -2.45 -21.00 -13.22
C SER A 20 -2.23 -19.94 -14.31
N PRO A 21 -2.78 -20.12 -15.53
CA PRO A 21 -2.74 -19.08 -16.56
C PRO A 21 -3.40 -17.79 -16.07
N GLY A 22 -2.86 -16.62 -16.38
CA GLY A 22 -3.48 -15.33 -16.03
C GLY A 22 -4.74 -15.06 -16.83
N ILE A 23 -5.79 -14.51 -16.18
CA ILE A 23 -7.03 -14.12 -16.87
C ILE A 23 -6.91 -12.79 -17.63
N GLY A 24 -5.82 -12.04 -17.41
CA GLY A 24 -5.64 -10.70 -17.95
C GLY A 24 -6.70 -9.71 -17.44
N GLY A 25 -7.18 -8.85 -18.34
CA GLY A 25 -8.25 -7.89 -18.07
C GLY A 25 -7.76 -6.61 -17.38
N ARG A 26 -8.70 -5.76 -16.97
CA ARG A 26 -8.45 -4.43 -16.39
C ARG A 26 -9.38 -4.15 -15.23
N LEU A 27 -8.84 -3.49 -14.21
CA LEU A 27 -9.57 -2.99 -13.05
C LEU A 27 -9.97 -1.52 -13.24
N LYS A 28 -10.87 -1.03 -12.38
CA LYS A 28 -11.16 0.40 -12.18
C LYS A 28 -11.56 1.18 -13.46
N GLN A 29 -12.26 0.55 -14.40
CA GLN A 29 -12.73 1.26 -15.59
C GLN A 29 -13.83 2.26 -15.26
N THR A 30 -14.76 1.85 -14.40
CA THR A 30 -15.72 2.76 -13.75
C THR A 30 -15.59 2.68 -12.22
N PRO A 31 -16.07 3.68 -11.47
CA PRO A 31 -16.00 3.64 -10.01
C PRO A 31 -16.72 2.43 -9.39
N GLU A 32 -17.79 1.95 -10.03
CA GLU A 32 -18.58 0.79 -9.62
C GLU A 32 -17.84 -0.54 -9.81
N ASP A 33 -16.73 -0.54 -10.55
CA ASP A 33 -15.87 -1.71 -10.72
C ASP A 33 -14.94 -1.91 -9.51
N PHE A 34 -14.84 -0.94 -8.60
CA PHE A 34 -13.95 -1.03 -7.44
C PHE A 34 -14.63 -0.47 -6.19
N ILE A 35 -15.26 -1.38 -5.43
CA ILE A 35 -15.98 -1.05 -4.20
C ILE A 35 -15.15 -1.51 -3.01
N VAL A 36 -14.99 -0.63 -2.02
CA VAL A 36 -14.30 -0.92 -0.76
C VAL A 36 -15.20 -0.57 0.40
N ASP A 37 -15.52 -1.54 1.25
CA ASP A 37 -16.27 -1.33 2.49
C ASP A 37 -15.36 -1.59 3.69
N GLU A 38 -15.16 -0.59 4.55
CA GLU A 38 -14.32 -0.72 5.75
C GLU A 38 -14.95 -1.69 6.76
N ILE A 39 -14.12 -2.58 7.31
CA ILE A 39 -14.47 -3.43 8.45
C ILE A 39 -13.92 -2.72 9.70
N SER A 40 -14.72 -1.83 10.26
CA SER A 40 -14.33 -0.96 11.39
C SER A 40 -14.39 -1.69 12.74
N LEU A 41 -13.71 -1.13 13.75
CA LEU A 41 -13.98 -1.39 15.16
C LEU A 41 -14.84 -0.24 15.71
N PRO A 42 -16.18 -0.31 15.59
CA PRO A 42 -17.04 0.84 15.89
C PRO A 42 -16.99 1.19 17.38
N PRO A 43 -16.93 2.48 17.73
CA PRO A 43 -17.11 2.89 19.12
C PRO A 43 -18.55 2.59 19.57
N ALA A 44 -18.72 2.21 20.83
CA ALA A 44 -20.02 1.83 21.39
C ALA A 44 -21.05 2.97 21.29
N GLU A 45 -22.29 2.60 20.99
CA GLU A 45 -23.42 3.53 20.95
C GLU A 45 -23.75 4.05 22.35
N ASP A 46 -23.90 5.37 22.45
CA ASP A 46 -24.22 6.06 23.70
C ASP A 46 -24.81 7.45 23.40
N ASP A 47 -26.12 7.60 23.66
CA ASP A 47 -26.88 8.83 23.41
C ASP A 47 -26.36 10.06 24.18
N SER A 48 -25.66 9.85 25.30
CA SER A 48 -25.05 10.93 26.09
C SER A 48 -23.70 11.39 25.53
N GLY A 49 -23.17 10.71 24.52
CA GLY A 49 -21.90 11.03 23.88
C GLY A 49 -21.92 12.35 23.12
N SER A 50 -20.75 12.93 22.87
CA SER A 50 -20.58 14.20 22.12
C SER A 50 -20.35 14.01 20.63
N TYR A 51 -20.09 12.77 20.18
CA TYR A 51 -19.80 12.44 18.79
C TYR A 51 -20.99 11.79 18.12
N SER A 52 -21.24 12.16 16.88
CA SER A 52 -22.11 11.43 15.96
C SER A 52 -21.24 10.58 15.07
N ILE A 53 -21.50 9.28 15.03
CA ILE A 53 -20.80 8.32 14.18
C ILE A 53 -21.70 8.05 12.98
N ALA A 54 -21.13 7.96 11.79
CA ALA A 54 -21.87 7.62 10.58
C ALA A 54 -21.02 6.82 9.61
N LYS A 55 -21.67 5.94 8.84
CA LYS A 55 -21.07 5.33 7.67
C LYS A 55 -21.15 6.32 6.52
N VAL A 56 -19.99 6.70 5.99
CA VAL A 56 -19.84 7.65 4.88
C VAL A 56 -19.42 6.88 3.65
N THR A 57 -20.28 6.88 2.63
CA THR A 57 -19.97 6.30 1.33
C THR A 57 -19.66 7.42 0.34
N SER A 58 -18.56 7.30 -0.38
CA SER A 58 -18.10 8.32 -1.31
C SER A 58 -17.66 7.69 -2.64
N GLN A 59 -17.94 8.35 -3.74
CA GLN A 59 -17.51 7.96 -5.08
C GLN A 59 -16.45 8.93 -5.59
N ASN A 60 -15.27 8.44 -5.97
CA ASN A 60 -14.19 9.25 -6.55
C ASN A 60 -13.61 10.36 -5.64
N TRP A 61 -13.74 10.24 -4.32
CA TRP A 61 -13.26 11.21 -3.35
C TRP A 61 -11.94 10.79 -2.69
N GLU A 62 -10.98 11.72 -2.65
CA GLU A 62 -9.80 11.58 -1.79
C GLU A 62 -10.17 11.97 -0.36
N THR A 63 -9.74 11.19 0.63
CA THR A 63 -10.20 11.30 2.03
C THR A 63 -9.95 12.70 2.63
N ASN A 64 -8.79 13.32 2.41
CA ASN A 64 -8.52 14.66 2.97
C ASN A 64 -9.40 15.74 2.32
N ARG A 65 -9.66 15.63 1.02
CA ARG A 65 -10.62 16.49 0.32
C ARG A 65 -12.04 16.28 0.85
N LEU A 66 -12.45 15.04 1.09
CA LEU A 66 -13.74 14.69 1.68
C LEU A 66 -13.90 15.32 3.06
N VAL A 67 -12.95 15.09 3.97
CA VAL A 67 -12.92 15.68 5.32
C VAL A 67 -13.00 17.20 5.26
N ARG A 68 -12.27 17.83 4.34
CA ARG A 68 -12.32 19.28 4.13
C ARG A 68 -13.73 19.75 3.76
N GLU A 69 -14.39 19.12 2.79
CA GLU A 69 -15.73 19.53 2.38
C GLU A 69 -16.78 19.25 3.46
N LEU A 70 -16.72 18.08 4.13
CA LEU A 70 -17.59 17.77 5.27
C LEU A 70 -17.45 18.79 6.41
N SER A 71 -16.21 19.16 6.75
CA SER A 71 -15.94 20.15 7.81
C SER A 71 -16.54 21.53 7.49
N LYS A 72 -16.48 21.96 6.23
CA LYS A 72 -17.08 23.22 5.77
C LYS A 72 -18.59 23.18 5.87
N THR A 73 -19.21 22.09 5.40
CA THR A 73 -20.67 21.94 5.40
C THR A 73 -21.22 21.91 6.83
N LEU A 74 -20.54 21.20 7.75
CA LEU A 74 -20.92 21.12 9.16
C LEU A 74 -20.46 22.34 10.00
N ARG A 75 -19.64 23.23 9.43
CA ARG A 75 -19.04 24.37 10.15
C ARG A 75 -18.25 23.97 11.40
N ILE A 76 -17.51 22.87 11.31
CA ILE A 76 -16.62 22.38 12.38
C ILE A 76 -15.17 22.36 11.89
N SER A 77 -14.20 22.33 12.81
CA SER A 77 -12.80 22.10 12.45
C SER A 77 -12.60 20.69 11.87
N ARG A 78 -11.59 20.52 11.00
CA ARG A 78 -11.22 19.19 10.46
C ARG A 78 -10.83 18.21 11.55
N ASP A 79 -10.18 18.68 12.62
CA ASP A 79 -9.76 17.84 13.76
C ASP A 79 -10.94 17.29 14.56
N ARG A 80 -12.16 17.79 14.31
CA ARG A 80 -13.40 17.28 14.89
C ARG A 80 -14.06 16.20 14.02
N ILE A 81 -13.37 15.76 12.98
CA ILE A 81 -13.76 14.64 12.11
C ILE A 81 -12.69 13.55 12.25
N GLY A 82 -13.08 12.41 12.80
CA GLY A 82 -12.24 11.22 12.98
C GLY A 82 -12.60 10.12 12.00
N PHE A 83 -11.61 9.30 11.62
CA PHE A 83 -11.76 8.14 10.73
C PHE A 83 -10.60 7.17 10.98
N ALA A 84 -10.76 5.90 10.60
CA ALA A 84 -9.79 4.85 10.92
C ALA A 84 -8.62 4.73 9.93
N GLY A 85 -8.80 5.16 8.68
CA GLY A 85 -7.74 5.22 7.68
C GLY A 85 -8.22 5.83 6.37
N THR A 86 -7.28 6.24 5.52
CA THR A 86 -7.61 6.76 4.19
C THR A 86 -8.05 5.65 3.24
N LYS A 87 -8.86 5.99 2.24
CA LYS A 87 -9.31 5.05 1.19
C LYS A 87 -8.80 5.49 -0.18
N ASP A 88 -8.80 4.57 -1.13
CA ASP A 88 -8.45 4.87 -2.51
C ASP A 88 -9.44 5.88 -3.08
N LYS A 89 -8.92 6.90 -3.76
CA LYS A 89 -9.76 7.89 -4.44
C LYS A 89 -10.60 7.23 -5.52
N ARG A 90 -10.04 6.32 -6.33
CA ARG A 90 -10.71 5.73 -7.50
C ARG A 90 -11.56 4.54 -7.08
N GLY A 91 -12.87 4.74 -7.07
CA GLY A 91 -13.84 3.72 -6.69
C GLY A 91 -14.98 4.27 -5.86
N ILE A 92 -15.80 3.35 -5.35
CA ILE A 92 -16.81 3.63 -4.32
C ILE A 92 -16.26 3.12 -2.99
N THR A 93 -16.13 3.99 -2.01
CA THR A 93 -15.56 3.64 -0.71
C THR A 93 -16.51 3.99 0.41
N SER A 94 -16.70 3.05 1.32
CA SER A 94 -17.52 3.22 2.52
C SER A 94 -16.64 3.06 3.76
N GLN A 95 -16.71 4.02 4.67
CA GLN A 95 -15.96 3.98 5.93
C GLN A 95 -16.73 4.63 7.07
N LEU A 96 -16.42 4.23 8.30
CA LEU A 96 -17.00 4.85 9.47
C LEU A 96 -16.26 6.16 9.76
N MET A 97 -17.00 7.23 10.07
CA MET A 97 -16.44 8.52 10.45
C MET A 97 -17.15 9.06 11.69
N SER A 98 -16.41 9.72 12.56
CA SER A 98 -16.93 10.36 13.76
C SER A 98 -16.91 11.88 13.60
N PHE A 99 -18.01 12.54 13.97
CA PHE A 99 -18.19 13.97 13.85
C PHE A 99 -18.56 14.56 15.21
N GLN A 100 -17.87 15.60 15.66
CA GLN A 100 -18.32 16.37 16.82
C GLN A 100 -19.42 17.38 16.41
N ALA A 101 -20.56 16.85 15.97
CA ALA A 101 -21.74 17.57 15.49
C ALA A 101 -23.02 16.85 15.93
N SER A 102 -24.21 17.45 15.75
CA SER A 102 -25.47 16.77 16.07
C SER A 102 -25.76 15.63 15.09
N VAL A 103 -26.59 14.66 15.51
CA VAL A 103 -26.99 13.54 14.63
C VAL A 103 -27.73 14.05 13.40
N ASP A 104 -28.60 15.03 13.60
CA ASP A 104 -29.43 15.59 12.53
C ASP A 104 -28.58 16.35 11.52
N ASP A 105 -27.58 17.11 11.95
CA ASP A 105 -26.65 17.79 11.03
C ASP A 105 -25.89 16.77 10.18
N VAL A 106 -25.44 15.66 10.77
CA VAL A 106 -24.71 14.60 10.06
C VAL A 106 -25.62 13.84 9.10
N ARG A 107 -26.85 13.48 9.52
CA ARG A 107 -27.84 12.82 8.64
C ARG A 107 -28.24 13.68 7.45
N ASN A 108 -28.32 15.00 7.65
CA ASN A 108 -28.74 15.96 6.62
C ASN A 108 -27.61 16.43 5.71
N LEU A 109 -26.39 15.89 5.85
CA LEU A 109 -25.30 16.15 4.93
C LEU A 109 -25.70 15.72 3.51
N ASN A 110 -25.80 16.71 2.62
CA ASN A 110 -26.12 16.50 1.22
C ASN A 110 -24.99 17.06 0.37
N LEU A 111 -24.15 16.17 -0.15
CA LEU A 111 -23.03 16.49 -1.03
C LEU A 111 -23.06 15.57 -2.24
N HIS A 112 -22.67 16.09 -3.39
CA HIS A 112 -22.61 15.30 -4.62
C HIS A 112 -21.65 14.12 -4.46
N GLN A 113 -22.08 12.91 -4.87
CA GLN A 113 -21.30 11.66 -4.81
C GLN A 113 -20.96 11.20 -3.38
N ILE A 114 -21.70 11.65 -2.37
CA ILE A 114 -21.54 11.24 -0.97
C ILE A 114 -22.90 10.85 -0.41
N SER A 115 -22.96 9.71 0.30
CA SER A 115 -24.14 9.29 1.06
C SER A 115 -23.76 8.95 2.49
N ILE A 116 -24.69 9.22 3.41
CA ILE A 116 -24.54 9.01 4.84
C ILE A 116 -25.58 7.98 5.28
N SER A 117 -25.15 6.96 6.01
CA SER A 117 -26.02 5.96 6.63
C SER A 117 -25.60 5.66 8.08
N ASP A 118 -26.43 4.91 8.79
CA ASP A 118 -26.12 4.31 10.09
C ASP A 118 -25.63 5.34 11.13
N VAL A 119 -26.37 6.45 11.28
CA VAL A 119 -25.96 7.55 12.15
C VAL A 119 -26.44 7.35 13.59
N TYR A 120 -25.49 7.28 14.52
CA TYR A 120 -25.72 7.08 15.95
C TYR A 120 -24.80 7.96 16.82
N ARG A 121 -25.02 8.01 18.14
CA ARG A 121 -24.18 8.77 19.08
C ARG A 121 -23.15 7.91 19.78
N SER A 122 -21.98 8.48 20.08
CA SER A 122 -20.95 7.82 20.89
C SER A 122 -20.16 8.80 21.75
N LYS A 123 -19.64 8.30 22.88
CA LYS A 123 -18.72 9.01 23.76
C LYS A 123 -17.32 9.14 23.17
N LYS A 124 -16.91 8.21 22.31
CA LYS A 124 -15.56 8.17 21.74
C LYS A 124 -15.59 8.47 20.24
N PRO A 125 -14.61 9.24 19.72
CA PRO A 125 -14.44 9.38 18.28
C PRO A 125 -13.81 8.11 17.69
N LEU A 126 -13.76 8.07 16.36
CA LEU A 126 -12.86 7.17 15.64
C LEU A 126 -11.48 7.80 15.52
N THR A 127 -10.46 6.95 15.60
CA THR A 127 -9.05 7.32 15.49
C THR A 127 -8.35 6.42 14.47
N ILE A 128 -7.20 6.88 13.97
CA ILE A 128 -6.41 6.11 13.02
C ILE A 128 -6.06 4.74 13.61
N GLY A 129 -6.34 3.69 12.87
CA GLY A 129 -6.11 2.31 13.29
C GLY A 129 -7.34 1.56 13.80
N ASP A 130 -8.48 2.24 14.03
CA ASP A 130 -9.77 1.67 14.46
C ASP A 130 -10.51 0.88 13.35
N LEU A 131 -9.75 0.13 12.55
CA LEU A 131 -10.26 -0.83 11.57
C LEU A 131 -9.54 -2.17 11.69
N ILE A 132 -10.26 -3.23 11.38
CA ILE A 132 -9.72 -4.58 11.21
C ILE A 132 -9.16 -4.71 9.80
N GLY A 133 -9.91 -4.24 8.80
CA GLY A 133 -9.61 -4.47 7.40
C GLY A 133 -10.61 -3.82 6.45
N ASN A 134 -10.65 -4.32 5.22
CA ASN A 134 -11.56 -3.84 4.19
C ASN A 134 -12.13 -5.03 3.41
N LYS A 135 -13.43 -4.99 3.12
CA LYS A 135 -14.09 -5.85 2.16
C LYS A 135 -14.04 -5.20 0.78
N PHE A 136 -13.65 -5.96 -0.22
CA PHE A 136 -13.51 -5.56 -1.60
C PHE A 136 -14.57 -6.25 -2.44
N ILE A 137 -15.17 -5.50 -3.37
CA ILE A 137 -15.98 -6.04 -4.46
C ILE A 137 -15.45 -5.40 -5.73
N ILE A 138 -14.80 -6.21 -6.56
CA ILE A 138 -14.01 -5.73 -7.70
C ILE A 138 -14.43 -6.45 -8.97
N LYS A 139 -14.64 -5.69 -10.05
CA LYS A 139 -14.91 -6.22 -11.38
C LYS A 139 -13.65 -6.12 -12.24
N CYS A 140 -13.22 -7.27 -12.76
CA CYS A 140 -12.19 -7.35 -13.78
C CYS A 140 -12.87 -7.45 -15.15
N ARG A 141 -12.59 -6.50 -16.04
CA ARG A 141 -13.22 -6.38 -17.38
C ARG A 141 -12.20 -6.65 -18.49
N ASN A 142 -12.70 -6.88 -19.70
CA ASN A 142 -11.87 -6.98 -20.92
C ASN A 142 -10.81 -8.09 -20.89
N SER A 143 -11.15 -9.25 -20.31
CA SER A 143 -10.35 -10.45 -20.55
C SER A 143 -10.47 -10.86 -22.02
N ALA A 144 -9.37 -11.31 -22.61
CA ALA A 144 -9.35 -11.84 -23.98
C ALA A 144 -9.72 -13.33 -24.06
N LEU A 145 -9.88 -13.99 -22.89
CA LEU A 145 -10.17 -15.41 -22.79
C LEU A 145 -11.69 -15.68 -22.85
N SER A 146 -12.05 -16.90 -23.22
CA SER A 146 -13.42 -17.39 -23.10
C SER A 146 -13.82 -17.59 -21.63
N LYS A 147 -15.12 -17.61 -21.35
CA LYS A 147 -15.64 -17.83 -19.99
C LYS A 147 -15.14 -19.12 -19.35
N ASP A 148 -15.07 -20.20 -20.13
CA ASP A 148 -14.63 -21.51 -19.63
C ASP A 148 -13.14 -21.47 -19.24
N GLU A 149 -12.30 -20.80 -20.04
CA GLU A 149 -10.87 -20.60 -19.74
C GLU A 149 -10.69 -19.73 -18.49
N ILE A 150 -11.47 -18.65 -18.36
CA ILE A 150 -11.46 -17.78 -17.18
C ILE A 150 -11.86 -18.58 -15.93
N GLN A 151 -12.97 -19.33 -16.00
CA GLN A 151 -13.47 -20.11 -14.86
C GLN A 151 -12.46 -21.18 -14.43
N ALA A 152 -11.83 -21.87 -15.38
CA ALA A 152 -10.79 -22.87 -15.08
C ALA A 152 -9.58 -22.24 -14.39
N SER A 153 -9.07 -21.13 -14.92
CA SER A 153 -7.93 -20.39 -14.33
C SER A 153 -8.24 -19.89 -12.92
N ILE A 154 -9.41 -19.27 -12.72
CA ILE A 154 -9.82 -18.77 -11.40
C ILE A 154 -9.90 -19.92 -10.39
N SER A 155 -10.56 -21.03 -10.75
CA SER A 155 -10.73 -22.17 -9.86
C SER A 155 -9.39 -22.78 -9.43
N GLN A 156 -8.43 -22.86 -10.36
CA GLN A 156 -7.08 -23.32 -10.06
C GLN A 156 -6.35 -22.35 -9.12
N THR A 157 -6.44 -21.04 -9.38
CA THR A 157 -5.81 -20.00 -8.56
C THR A 157 -6.38 -20.01 -7.14
N GLU A 158 -7.70 -20.06 -6.99
CA GLU A 158 -8.38 -20.14 -5.68
C GLU A 158 -7.96 -21.39 -4.90
N SER A 159 -7.86 -22.54 -5.57
CA SER A 159 -7.40 -23.78 -4.93
C SER A 159 -5.99 -23.62 -4.36
N GLN A 160 -5.06 -23.02 -5.12
CA GLN A 160 -3.67 -22.83 -4.69
C GLN A 160 -3.54 -21.80 -3.54
N LEU A 161 -4.28 -20.70 -3.61
CA LEU A 161 -4.31 -19.70 -2.52
C LEU A 161 -5.00 -20.25 -1.26
N SER A 162 -6.03 -21.09 -1.43
CA SER A 162 -6.70 -21.77 -0.32
C SER A 162 -5.77 -22.79 0.37
N GLU A 163 -5.01 -23.57 -0.39
CA GLU A 163 -4.01 -24.50 0.14
C GLU A 163 -2.88 -23.76 0.86
N LEU A 164 -2.45 -22.62 0.33
CA LEU A 164 -1.51 -21.73 1.01
C LEU A 164 -2.10 -21.17 2.32
N GLY A 165 -3.42 -21.01 2.40
CA GLY A 165 -4.12 -20.37 3.52
C GLY A 165 -4.07 -18.84 3.46
N GLY A 166 -3.86 -18.26 2.27
CA GLY A 166 -3.67 -16.83 2.09
C GLY A 166 -3.03 -16.47 0.76
N PHE A 167 -2.28 -15.38 0.74
CA PHE A 167 -1.53 -14.90 -0.42
C PHE A 167 -0.20 -14.27 0.01
N PRO A 168 0.83 -14.26 -0.86
CA PRO A 168 2.08 -13.56 -0.56
C PRO A 168 1.83 -12.07 -0.31
N ASN A 169 2.17 -11.58 0.88
CA ASN A 169 1.80 -10.24 1.36
C ASN A 169 2.74 -9.13 0.86
N PHE A 170 2.95 -9.09 -0.46
CA PHE A 170 3.73 -8.04 -1.09
C PHE A 170 3.13 -6.64 -0.86
N PHE A 171 3.96 -5.61 -1.02
CA PHE A 171 3.48 -4.25 -1.24
C PHE A 171 3.05 -4.10 -2.70
N GLY A 172 1.80 -3.67 -2.92
CA GLY A 172 1.25 -3.43 -4.26
C GLY A 172 1.77 -2.13 -4.89
N VAL A 173 1.51 -1.97 -6.20
CA VAL A 173 1.94 -0.81 -7.01
C VAL A 173 1.58 0.55 -6.40
N GLN A 174 0.45 0.65 -5.70
CA GLN A 174 0.02 1.89 -5.06
C GLN A 174 1.02 2.42 -4.03
N ARG A 175 1.84 1.53 -3.44
CA ARG A 175 2.92 1.92 -2.52
C ARG A 175 4.07 2.66 -3.22
N PHE A 176 4.25 2.38 -4.51
CA PHE A 176 5.34 2.91 -5.34
C PHE A 176 4.90 4.10 -6.20
N GLY A 177 3.59 4.28 -6.35
CA GLY A 177 2.96 5.24 -7.25
C GLY A 177 2.38 4.52 -8.47
N ALA A 178 1.05 4.45 -8.56
CA ALA A 178 0.37 3.64 -9.59
C ALA A 178 0.68 4.07 -11.03
N VAL A 179 0.68 5.38 -11.29
CA VAL A 179 1.00 5.94 -12.62
C VAL A 179 2.51 6.01 -12.81
N ARG A 180 3.25 6.36 -11.76
CA ARG A 180 4.68 6.64 -11.82
C ARG A 180 5.38 5.95 -10.65
N PRO A 181 5.80 4.68 -10.79
CA PRO A 181 6.35 3.87 -9.71
C PRO A 181 7.80 4.26 -9.43
N VAL A 182 8.01 5.43 -8.83
CA VAL A 182 9.36 6.00 -8.63
C VAL A 182 9.69 6.28 -7.17
N THR A 183 8.72 6.16 -6.26
CA THR A 183 8.93 6.57 -4.86
C THR A 183 10.01 5.74 -4.16
N HIS A 184 10.14 4.45 -4.49
CA HIS A 184 11.25 3.61 -4.00
C HIS A 184 12.58 3.99 -4.62
N LEU A 185 12.62 4.46 -5.86
CA LEU A 185 13.86 4.95 -6.49
C LEU A 185 14.33 6.24 -5.82
N VAL A 186 13.42 7.16 -5.51
CA VAL A 186 13.73 8.37 -4.72
C VAL A 186 14.26 7.95 -3.34
N GLY A 187 13.57 7.04 -2.65
CA GLY A 187 14.03 6.50 -1.36
C GLY A 187 15.40 5.84 -1.41
N LYS A 188 15.69 5.09 -2.48
CA LYS A 188 17.00 4.47 -2.73
C LYS A 188 18.11 5.51 -2.80
N TRP A 189 17.91 6.60 -3.55
CA TRP A 189 18.91 7.65 -3.68
C TRP A 189 19.08 8.45 -2.39
N ILE A 190 18.00 8.70 -1.63
CA ILE A 190 18.07 9.28 -0.29
C ILE A 190 18.92 8.42 0.65
N ALA A 191 18.63 7.11 0.71
CA ALA A 191 19.38 6.18 1.57
C ALA A 191 20.87 6.13 1.19
N LYS A 192 21.18 6.20 -0.11
CA LYS A 192 22.57 6.21 -0.61
C LYS A 192 23.28 7.57 -0.47
N GLY A 193 22.60 8.59 0.04
CA GLY A 193 23.13 9.95 0.19
C GLY A 193 23.25 10.74 -1.13
N ASP A 194 22.75 10.21 -2.25
CA ASP A 194 22.73 10.89 -3.55
C ASP A 194 21.46 11.74 -3.68
N LEU A 195 21.44 12.86 -2.96
CA LEU A 195 20.24 13.71 -2.85
C LEU A 195 19.91 14.41 -4.18
N GLU A 196 20.91 14.76 -4.98
CA GLU A 196 20.71 15.31 -6.32
C GLU A 196 19.92 14.33 -7.19
N LYS A 197 20.37 13.07 -7.24
CA LYS A 197 19.67 12.05 -8.01
C LYS A 197 18.30 11.70 -7.43
N ALA A 198 18.13 11.76 -6.11
CA ALA A 198 16.82 11.62 -5.48
C ALA A 198 15.84 12.69 -5.97
N VAL A 199 16.26 13.96 -5.94
CA VAL A 199 15.45 15.09 -6.40
C VAL A 199 15.16 14.96 -7.89
N MET A 200 16.18 14.73 -8.72
CA MET A 200 16.01 14.58 -10.17
C MET A 200 15.11 13.39 -10.52
N THR A 201 15.19 12.27 -9.78
CA THR A 201 14.25 11.15 -9.94
C THR A 201 12.81 11.57 -9.65
N TYR A 202 12.58 12.46 -8.68
CA TYR A 202 11.23 12.92 -8.34
C TYR A 202 10.70 13.99 -9.29
N VAL A 203 11.50 15.02 -9.60
CA VAL A 203 11.07 16.18 -10.40
C VAL A 203 11.20 15.93 -11.90
N ALA A 204 12.16 15.11 -12.34
CA ALA A 204 12.37 14.71 -13.74
C ALA A 204 12.01 13.21 -13.92
N ASN A 205 12.75 12.45 -14.73
CA ASN A 205 12.54 11.02 -15.03
C ASN A 205 11.16 10.72 -15.66
N PRO A 206 10.95 11.07 -16.94
CA PRO A 206 9.68 10.92 -17.64
C PRO A 206 9.30 9.44 -17.85
N MET A 207 8.07 9.06 -17.50
CA MET A 207 7.56 7.71 -17.73
C MET A 207 6.54 7.67 -18.89
N PRO A 208 6.51 6.61 -19.71
CA PRO A 208 5.52 6.45 -20.78
C PRO A 208 4.07 6.45 -20.28
N SER A 209 3.88 6.18 -18.99
CA SER A 209 2.60 6.11 -18.32
C SER A 209 1.98 7.46 -17.95
N GLU A 210 2.76 8.54 -18.06
CA GLU A 210 2.32 9.90 -17.74
C GLU A 210 1.63 10.57 -18.93
N GLY A 211 0.78 11.56 -18.66
CA GLY A 211 0.20 12.41 -19.70
C GLY A 211 1.27 13.24 -20.41
N ASP A 212 1.05 13.51 -21.70
CA ASP A 212 2.05 14.10 -22.61
C ASP A 212 2.68 15.38 -22.05
N ASP A 213 1.88 16.36 -21.60
CA ASP A 213 2.37 17.62 -21.02
C ASP A 213 3.33 17.42 -19.83
N THR A 214 3.06 16.44 -18.97
CA THR A 214 3.90 16.16 -17.80
C THR A 214 5.18 15.44 -18.22
N ARG A 215 5.05 14.50 -19.15
CA ARG A 215 6.18 13.73 -19.67
C ARG A 215 7.18 14.64 -20.39
N GLU A 216 6.70 15.55 -21.22
CA GLU A 216 7.53 16.52 -21.94
C GLU A 216 8.24 17.49 -21.00
N ALA A 217 7.53 18.04 -19.99
CA ALA A 217 8.13 18.90 -18.99
C ALA A 217 9.27 18.18 -18.23
N ARG A 218 9.04 16.94 -17.79
CA ARG A 218 10.08 16.14 -17.09
C ARG A 218 11.26 15.82 -17.98
N ALA A 219 11.02 15.45 -19.24
CA ALA A 219 12.07 15.16 -20.21
C ALA A 219 12.94 16.40 -20.48
N GLN A 220 12.33 17.58 -20.54
CA GLN A 220 13.06 18.80 -20.76
C GLN A 220 13.94 19.16 -19.57
N LEU A 221 13.43 19.09 -18.33
CA LEU A 221 14.24 19.35 -17.14
C LEU A 221 15.37 18.31 -16.97
N GLU A 222 15.14 17.06 -17.35
CA GLU A 222 16.18 16.02 -17.34
C GLU A 222 17.33 16.35 -18.32
N LEU A 223 17.00 16.97 -19.46
CA LEU A 223 17.96 17.33 -20.49
C LEU A 223 18.77 18.57 -20.14
N ASP A 224 18.11 19.64 -19.69
CA ASP A 224 18.75 20.96 -19.51
C ASP A 224 19.17 21.25 -18.06
N GLY A 225 18.58 20.60 -17.06
CA GLY A 225 18.84 20.87 -15.64
C GLY A 225 18.46 22.29 -15.21
N ASP A 226 17.71 23.03 -16.03
CA ASP A 226 17.41 24.43 -15.82
C ASP A 226 16.14 24.58 -14.97
N PHE A 227 16.33 24.59 -13.64
CA PHE A 227 15.24 24.76 -12.69
C PHE A 227 14.49 26.10 -12.83
N GLU A 228 15.16 27.17 -13.29
CA GLU A 228 14.53 28.48 -13.43
C GLU A 228 13.54 28.44 -14.59
N ARG A 229 13.99 27.97 -15.76
CA ARG A 229 13.15 27.79 -16.94
C ARG A 229 12.05 26.75 -16.71
N ALA A 230 12.32 25.70 -15.93
CA ALA A 230 11.33 24.67 -15.62
C ALA A 230 10.04 25.22 -14.99
N LEU A 231 10.12 26.30 -14.20
CA LEU A 231 8.92 26.91 -13.61
C LEU A 231 7.95 27.49 -14.65
N GLU A 232 8.41 27.78 -15.86
CA GLU A 232 7.61 28.32 -16.96
C GLU A 232 6.71 27.25 -17.60
N TYR A 233 7.26 26.05 -17.82
CA TYR A 233 6.58 24.99 -18.55
C TYR A 233 6.03 23.86 -17.67
N TYR A 234 6.47 23.73 -16.39
CA TYR A 234 5.93 22.70 -15.50
C TYR A 234 4.44 22.92 -15.20
N PRO A 235 3.57 21.91 -15.44
CA PRO A 235 2.14 22.01 -15.16
C PRO A 235 1.84 22.43 -13.71
N LYS A 236 0.87 23.33 -13.53
CA LYS A 236 0.46 23.82 -12.19
C LYS A 236 -0.10 22.73 -11.28
N THR A 237 -0.52 21.60 -11.84
CA THR A 237 -0.99 20.41 -11.12
C THR A 237 0.14 19.70 -10.35
N LEU A 238 1.39 19.83 -10.81
CA LEU A 238 2.58 19.24 -10.18
C LEU A 238 3.09 20.12 -9.03
N THR A 239 2.24 20.26 -8.00
CA THR A 239 2.47 21.20 -6.90
C THR A 239 3.78 20.91 -6.16
N PHE A 240 4.06 19.65 -5.86
CA PHE A 240 5.24 19.27 -5.08
C PHE A 240 6.53 19.39 -5.89
N GLU A 241 6.51 18.99 -7.16
CA GLU A 241 7.64 19.15 -8.06
C GLU A 241 7.98 20.63 -8.25
N ARG A 242 6.98 21.47 -8.50
CA ARG A 242 7.16 22.93 -8.61
C ARG A 242 7.66 23.56 -7.31
N MET A 243 7.25 23.05 -6.15
CA MET A 243 7.77 23.49 -4.85
C MET A 243 9.28 23.22 -4.74
N MET A 244 9.73 22.01 -5.07
CA MET A 244 11.14 21.62 -5.05
C MET A 244 11.97 22.42 -6.05
N ILE A 245 11.51 22.50 -7.31
CA ILE A 245 12.16 23.28 -8.38
C ILE A 245 12.30 24.74 -7.93
N GLY A 246 11.21 25.36 -7.45
CA GLY A 246 11.24 26.73 -6.98
C GLY A 246 12.16 26.96 -5.77
N TYR A 247 12.35 25.95 -4.92
CA TYR A 247 13.35 26.00 -3.85
C TYR A 247 14.77 26.02 -4.39
N LEU A 248 15.08 25.12 -5.34
CA LEU A 248 16.41 25.00 -5.93
C LEU A 248 16.82 26.22 -6.76
N VAL A 249 15.88 26.95 -7.36
CA VAL A 249 16.16 28.24 -8.00
C VAL A 249 16.69 29.26 -6.98
N ARG A 250 16.15 29.27 -5.75
CA ARG A 250 16.59 30.19 -4.70
C ARG A 250 17.82 29.70 -3.94
N ASN A 251 18.01 28.39 -3.87
CA ASN A 251 19.09 27.73 -3.13
C ASN A 251 19.78 26.68 -4.03
N PRO A 252 20.58 27.10 -5.03
CA PRO A 252 21.21 26.16 -5.95
C PRO A 252 22.09 25.14 -5.22
N GLY A 253 21.91 23.86 -5.53
CA GLY A 253 22.64 22.74 -4.94
C GLY A 253 22.12 22.25 -3.58
N ASP A 254 21.14 22.92 -2.97
CA ASP A 254 20.54 22.47 -1.72
C ASP A 254 19.39 21.47 -1.96
N TYR A 255 19.78 20.28 -2.41
CA TYR A 255 18.85 19.19 -2.68
C TYR A 255 18.17 18.66 -1.41
N ALA A 256 18.88 18.64 -0.28
CA ALA A 256 18.33 18.26 1.02
C ALA A 256 17.17 19.18 1.42
N GLY A 257 17.42 20.50 1.40
CA GLY A 257 16.41 21.51 1.71
C GLY A 257 15.20 21.45 0.77
N SER A 258 15.41 21.09 -0.51
CA SER A 258 14.30 20.90 -1.46
C SER A 258 13.37 19.74 -1.08
N ILE A 259 13.89 18.67 -0.45
CA ILE A 259 13.08 17.56 0.05
C ILE A 259 12.41 17.95 1.38
N GLU A 260 13.12 18.67 2.26
CA GLU A 260 12.60 19.07 3.57
C GLU A 260 11.38 20.00 3.50
N ILE A 261 11.20 20.78 2.42
CA ILE A 261 10.01 21.63 2.24
C ILE A 261 8.74 20.84 1.88
N LEU A 262 8.87 19.56 1.52
CA LEU A 262 7.71 18.70 1.25
C LEU A 262 6.97 18.38 2.55
N PRO A 263 5.68 17.99 2.51
CA PRO A 263 4.99 17.54 3.71
C PRO A 263 5.70 16.37 4.38
N PRO A 264 5.79 16.31 5.74
CA PRO A 264 6.52 15.25 6.45
C PRO A 264 6.12 13.82 6.05
N ASN A 265 4.83 13.58 5.82
CA ASN A 265 4.33 12.28 5.37
C ASN A 265 4.87 11.86 4.00
N LEU A 266 5.07 12.83 3.10
CA LEU A 266 5.66 12.57 1.78
C LEU A 266 7.16 12.28 1.89
N GLN A 267 7.88 12.97 2.78
CA GLN A 267 9.28 12.69 3.07
C GLN A 267 9.47 11.26 3.58
N MET A 268 8.70 10.85 4.59
CA MET A 268 8.70 9.48 5.13
C MET A 268 8.37 8.44 4.05
N MET A 269 7.44 8.76 3.14
CA MET A 269 6.97 7.84 2.11
C MET A 269 8.09 7.34 1.19
N PHE A 270 9.10 8.16 0.87
CA PHE A 270 10.20 7.75 0.00
C PHE A 270 10.99 6.59 0.58
N ILE A 271 11.45 6.72 1.83
CA ILE A 271 12.24 5.67 2.49
C ILE A 271 11.39 4.44 2.77
N HIS A 272 10.14 4.64 3.20
CA HIS A 272 9.22 3.53 3.39
C HIS A 272 8.90 2.77 2.09
N ALA A 273 8.87 3.45 0.94
CA ALA A 273 8.72 2.79 -0.36
C ALA A 273 9.98 1.99 -0.72
N TYR A 274 11.18 2.47 -0.41
CA TYR A 274 12.39 1.68 -0.63
C TYR A 274 12.45 0.43 0.27
N GLN A 275 12.05 0.55 1.54
CA GLN A 275 11.87 -0.62 2.42
C GLN A 275 10.88 -1.63 1.85
N SER A 276 9.75 -1.14 1.32
CA SER A 276 8.74 -1.98 0.64
C SER A 276 9.31 -2.71 -0.58
N TYR A 277 10.17 -2.05 -1.37
CA TYR A 277 10.86 -2.67 -2.51
C TYR A 277 11.80 -3.80 -2.06
N LEU A 278 12.64 -3.55 -1.04
CA LEU A 278 13.56 -4.56 -0.49
C LEU A 278 12.78 -5.77 0.05
N PHE A 279 11.69 -5.53 0.78
CA PHE A 279 10.80 -6.57 1.27
C PHE A 279 10.20 -7.41 0.12
N ASN A 280 9.74 -6.75 -0.95
CA ASN A 280 9.21 -7.45 -2.11
C ASN A 280 10.27 -8.37 -2.75
N LYS A 281 11.51 -7.90 -2.92
CA LYS A 281 12.61 -8.75 -3.41
C LYS A 281 12.89 -9.95 -2.50
N MET A 282 12.93 -9.74 -1.18
CA MET A 282 13.16 -10.82 -0.21
C MET A 282 12.05 -11.87 -0.26
N LEU A 283 10.79 -11.43 -0.36
CA LEU A 283 9.66 -12.35 -0.46
C LEU A 283 9.67 -13.12 -1.80
N SER A 284 10.02 -12.45 -2.90
CA SER A 284 10.19 -13.11 -4.19
C SER A 284 11.26 -14.19 -4.15
N GLU A 285 12.41 -13.91 -3.54
CA GLU A 285 13.50 -14.88 -3.39
C GLU A 285 13.11 -16.06 -2.49
N ARG A 286 12.38 -15.81 -1.40
CA ARG A 286 11.85 -16.89 -0.55
C ARG A 286 10.98 -17.86 -1.34
N ILE A 287 10.07 -17.33 -2.15
CA ILE A 287 9.19 -18.14 -3.02
C ILE A 287 10.03 -18.89 -4.06
N ARG A 288 11.05 -18.25 -4.65
CA ARG A 288 11.94 -18.87 -5.65
C ARG A 288 12.74 -20.04 -5.11
N LEU A 289 13.09 -20.01 -3.82
CA LEU A 289 13.75 -21.10 -3.12
C LEU A 289 12.77 -22.16 -2.58
N ASP A 290 11.47 -22.05 -2.90
CA ASP A 290 10.42 -22.96 -2.45
C ASP A 290 10.32 -23.07 -0.91
N LEU A 291 10.70 -22.01 -0.19
CA LEU A 291 10.51 -21.94 1.25
C LEU A 291 9.02 -21.70 1.55
N PRO A 292 8.42 -22.46 2.48
CA PRO A 292 7.01 -22.31 2.81
C PRO A 292 6.70 -20.91 3.35
N LEU A 293 5.56 -20.34 2.93
CA LEU A 293 5.05 -19.07 3.46
C LEU A 293 4.06 -19.27 4.62
N ASN A 294 3.49 -20.47 4.75
CA ASN A 294 2.46 -20.81 5.74
C ASN A 294 2.98 -21.72 6.86
N LYS A 295 4.26 -22.09 6.82
CA LYS A 295 4.92 -22.89 7.83
C LYS A 295 6.29 -22.27 8.13
N PRO A 296 6.64 -22.06 9.41
CA PRO A 296 7.95 -21.51 9.78
C PRO A 296 9.05 -22.53 9.49
N VAL A 297 10.24 -22.04 9.17
CA VAL A 297 11.48 -22.82 9.17
C VAL A 297 12.43 -22.31 10.25
N ILE A 298 13.43 -23.12 10.62
CA ILE A 298 14.45 -22.70 11.58
C ILE A 298 15.14 -21.43 11.05
N GLY A 299 15.28 -20.44 11.92
CA GLY A 299 15.84 -19.13 11.61
C GLY A 299 14.81 -18.06 11.25
N ASP A 300 13.56 -18.42 10.94
CA ASP A 300 12.49 -17.44 10.72
C ASP A 300 12.23 -16.62 12.00
N VAL A 301 11.87 -15.35 11.85
CA VAL A 301 11.28 -14.56 12.94
C VAL A 301 9.77 -14.50 12.75
N VAL A 302 9.01 -14.89 13.78
CA VAL A 302 7.55 -14.79 13.79
C VAL A 302 7.06 -13.64 14.66
N LEU A 303 5.93 -13.05 14.27
CA LEU A 303 5.26 -11.97 14.97
C LEU A 303 4.05 -12.55 15.71
N PRO A 304 4.00 -12.55 17.05
CA PRO A 304 2.82 -13.01 17.78
C PRO A 304 1.63 -12.07 17.58
N VAL A 305 0.41 -12.53 17.88
CA VAL A 305 -0.75 -11.63 17.94
C VAL A 305 -0.72 -10.77 19.21
N ASP A 306 -1.08 -9.50 19.05
CA ASP A 306 -1.33 -8.54 20.12
C ASP A 306 -2.72 -8.76 20.77
N ARG A 307 -3.09 -7.87 21.70
CA ARG A 307 -4.39 -7.94 22.40
C ARG A 307 -5.60 -7.74 21.49
N SER A 308 -5.40 -7.12 20.32
CA SER A 308 -6.41 -6.86 19.30
C SER A 308 -6.47 -7.98 18.24
N GLY A 309 -5.64 -9.02 18.37
CA GLY A 309 -5.54 -10.11 17.41
C GLY A 309 -4.75 -9.76 16.14
N LEU A 310 -4.00 -8.66 16.16
CA LEU A 310 -3.17 -8.19 15.05
C LEU A 310 -1.70 -8.55 15.30
N PRO A 311 -0.85 -8.63 14.28
CA PRO A 311 0.57 -8.91 14.47
C PRO A 311 1.27 -7.84 15.33
N ASP A 312 2.06 -8.28 16.31
CA ASP A 312 2.93 -7.45 17.13
C ASP A 312 4.28 -7.26 16.42
N HIS A 313 4.51 -6.06 15.88
CA HIS A 313 5.72 -5.70 15.14
C HIS A 313 6.93 -5.39 16.01
N ASP A 314 6.76 -5.25 17.32
CA ASP A 314 7.82 -4.86 18.25
C ASP A 314 8.48 -6.07 18.92
N HIS A 315 7.75 -7.19 19.05
CA HIS A 315 8.20 -8.37 19.81
C HIS A 315 8.33 -9.63 18.93
N GLY A 316 9.17 -9.56 17.90
CA GLY A 316 9.48 -10.73 17.06
C GLY A 316 10.16 -11.86 17.83
N VAL A 317 9.74 -13.10 17.55
CA VAL A 317 10.26 -14.32 18.19
C VAL A 317 11.05 -15.15 17.16
N PRO A 318 12.37 -15.34 17.35
CA PRO A 318 13.15 -16.23 16.51
C PRO A 318 12.71 -17.69 16.63
N THR A 319 12.67 -18.37 15.49
CA THR A 319 12.32 -19.78 15.37
C THR A 319 13.61 -20.61 15.44
N THR A 320 13.67 -21.49 16.41
CA THR A 320 14.83 -22.34 16.71
C THR A 320 14.41 -23.81 16.73
N GLU A 321 15.37 -24.73 16.73
CA GLU A 321 15.10 -26.17 16.90
C GLU A 321 14.25 -26.48 18.15
N ASN A 322 14.43 -25.69 19.22
CA ASN A 322 13.74 -25.92 20.50
C ASN A 322 12.27 -25.48 20.51
N ASN A 323 11.88 -24.52 19.66
CA ASN A 323 10.53 -23.92 19.69
C ASN A 323 9.71 -24.12 18.41
N ILE A 324 10.30 -24.68 17.34
CA ILE A 324 9.67 -24.82 16.02
C ILE A 324 8.27 -25.46 16.08
N ASP A 325 8.09 -26.53 16.86
CA ASP A 325 6.78 -27.21 17.01
C ASP A 325 5.72 -26.32 17.66
N LEU A 326 6.12 -25.48 18.62
CA LEU A 326 5.21 -24.50 19.22
C LEU A 326 4.88 -23.40 18.23
N VAL A 327 5.89 -22.84 17.56
CA VAL A 327 5.73 -21.76 16.59
C VAL A 327 4.84 -22.21 15.44
N GLU A 328 5.07 -23.39 14.85
CA GLU A 328 4.24 -23.94 13.78
C GLU A 328 2.77 -24.08 14.22
N ARG A 329 2.51 -24.55 15.45
CA ARG A 329 1.15 -24.62 15.99
C ARG A 329 0.51 -23.25 16.18
N GLN A 330 1.26 -22.22 16.54
CA GLN A 330 0.71 -20.86 16.66
C GLN A 330 0.43 -20.25 15.28
N VAL A 331 1.32 -20.46 14.30
CA VAL A 331 1.10 -20.03 12.91
C VAL A 331 -0.16 -20.69 12.33
N LYS A 332 -0.31 -22.01 12.48
CA LYS A 332 -1.53 -22.74 12.06
C LYS A 332 -2.81 -22.25 12.73
N LYS A 333 -2.73 -21.68 13.93
CA LYS A 333 -3.87 -21.12 14.68
C LYS A 333 -4.12 -19.64 14.38
N GLY A 334 -3.34 -19.00 13.50
CA GLY A 334 -3.39 -17.57 13.24
C GLY A 334 -2.99 -16.72 14.46
N LYS A 335 -2.15 -17.26 15.34
CA LYS A 335 -1.65 -16.59 16.57
C LYS A 335 -0.20 -16.12 16.47
N ALA A 336 0.45 -16.43 15.36
CA ALA A 336 1.76 -15.94 15.00
C ALA A 336 1.88 -15.86 13.48
N PHE A 337 2.68 -14.93 12.97
CA PHE A 337 2.86 -14.69 11.54
C PHE A 337 4.33 -14.71 11.17
N ILE A 338 4.69 -15.49 10.16
CA ILE A 338 6.07 -15.48 9.64
C ILE A 338 6.33 -14.12 9.01
N SER A 339 7.51 -13.57 9.23
CA SER A 339 7.82 -12.20 8.82
C SER A 339 9.16 -12.08 8.10
N SER A 340 9.31 -11.01 7.33
CA SER A 340 10.58 -10.55 6.77
C SER A 340 10.86 -9.11 7.21
N VAL A 341 12.12 -8.69 7.13
CA VAL A 341 12.58 -7.39 7.59
C VAL A 341 12.10 -6.25 6.67
N LEU A 342 11.64 -5.15 7.28
CA LEU A 342 11.61 -3.83 6.67
C LEU A 342 12.91 -3.13 7.10
N PHE A 343 13.92 -3.17 6.23
CA PHE A 343 15.29 -2.82 6.60
C PHE A 343 15.46 -1.36 7.05
N GLY A 344 16.29 -1.11 8.06
CA GLY A 344 16.53 0.17 8.69
C GLY A 344 17.64 0.09 9.74
N THR A 345 17.85 1.15 10.51
CA THR A 345 19.02 1.27 11.41
C THR A 345 19.12 0.16 12.46
N ASP A 346 17.98 -0.29 12.98
CA ASP A 346 17.88 -1.20 14.13
C ASP A 346 17.33 -2.58 13.70
N SER A 347 17.46 -2.91 12.41
CA SER A 347 16.89 -4.13 11.83
C SER A 347 17.48 -5.41 12.43
N THR A 348 16.59 -6.27 12.90
CA THR A 348 16.93 -7.64 13.32
C THR A 348 16.66 -8.59 12.17
N PHE A 349 17.72 -9.20 11.65
CA PHE A 349 17.65 -10.19 10.58
C PHE A 349 17.21 -11.56 11.10
N SER A 350 16.60 -12.33 10.22
CA SER A 350 16.41 -13.77 10.41
C SER A 350 17.76 -14.51 10.41
N GLU A 351 17.75 -15.75 10.89
CA GLU A 351 18.90 -16.66 10.84
C GLU A 351 18.71 -17.74 9.76
N GLY A 352 19.73 -18.58 9.54
CA GLY A 352 19.70 -19.66 8.55
C GLY A 352 19.36 -19.17 7.14
N THR A 353 18.68 -20.01 6.36
CA THR A 353 18.26 -19.70 4.98
C THR A 353 17.37 -18.46 4.89
N PRO A 354 16.35 -18.24 5.75
CA PRO A 354 15.60 -16.96 5.77
C PRO A 354 16.51 -15.74 5.93
N GLY A 355 17.49 -15.83 6.82
CA GLY A 355 18.48 -14.77 7.04
C GLY A 355 19.41 -14.54 5.86
N GLU A 356 19.82 -15.61 5.17
CA GLU A 356 20.64 -15.52 3.96
C GLU A 356 19.91 -14.78 2.84
N ILE A 357 18.60 -15.03 2.67
CA ILE A 357 17.75 -14.29 1.73
C ILE A 357 17.75 -12.80 2.08
N GLU A 358 17.45 -12.46 3.33
CA GLU A 358 17.40 -11.06 3.77
C GLU A 358 18.76 -10.37 3.54
N ARG A 359 19.88 -10.99 3.96
CA ARG A 359 21.24 -10.42 3.78
C ARG A 359 21.64 -10.29 2.31
N LYS A 360 21.35 -11.30 1.49
CA LYS A 360 21.64 -11.29 0.04
C LYS A 360 21.07 -10.04 -0.63
N ILE A 361 19.80 -9.71 -0.38
CA ILE A 361 19.16 -8.55 -1.00
C ILE A 361 19.78 -7.23 -0.54
N ILE A 362 20.16 -7.12 0.74
CA ILE A 362 20.85 -5.93 1.28
C ILE A 362 22.25 -5.78 0.67
N GLU A 363 22.99 -6.88 0.51
CA GLU A 363 24.31 -6.91 -0.11
C GLU A 363 24.25 -6.56 -1.61
N GLU A 364 23.29 -7.10 -2.36
CA GLU A 364 23.06 -6.77 -3.77
C GLU A 364 22.80 -5.26 -3.97
N GLU A 365 22.02 -4.67 -3.06
CA GLU A 365 21.72 -3.24 -3.07
C GLU A 365 22.86 -2.38 -2.50
N LYS A 366 23.91 -3.01 -1.94
CA LYS A 366 25.09 -2.40 -1.32
C LYS A 366 24.71 -1.45 -0.19
N LEU A 367 23.86 -1.92 0.72
CA LEU A 367 23.32 -1.14 1.83
C LEU A 367 24.01 -1.49 3.16
N SER A 368 24.09 -0.49 4.02
CA SER A 368 24.45 -0.58 5.42
C SER A 368 23.31 -0.04 6.30
N SER A 369 23.28 -0.39 7.58
CA SER A 369 22.22 0.12 8.49
C SER A 369 22.28 1.65 8.66
N SER A 370 23.47 2.25 8.57
CA SER A 370 23.64 3.70 8.64
C SER A 370 23.01 4.46 7.47
N ASP A 371 22.76 3.81 6.34
CA ASP A 371 22.13 4.43 5.16
C ASP A 371 20.68 4.86 5.43
N PHE A 372 20.04 4.26 6.45
CA PHE A 372 18.69 4.62 6.91
C PHE A 372 18.70 5.63 8.06
N MET A 373 19.87 6.18 8.39
CA MET A 373 20.03 7.35 9.24
C MET A 373 20.36 8.55 8.34
N ILE A 374 19.37 9.44 8.14
CA ILE A 374 19.49 10.60 7.24
C ILE A 374 19.33 11.89 8.06
N PRO A 375 20.41 12.42 8.69
CA PRO A 375 20.33 13.59 9.55
C PRO A 375 19.90 14.87 8.80
N LEU A 376 20.25 14.99 7.52
CA LEU A 376 19.89 16.14 6.69
C LEU A 376 18.39 16.23 6.38
N ILE A 377 17.65 15.13 6.55
CA ILE A 377 16.21 15.04 6.31
C ILE A 377 15.68 14.06 7.36
N HIS A 378 15.58 14.50 8.61
CA HIS A 378 15.29 13.61 9.75
C HIS A 378 14.05 12.72 9.55
N GLN A 379 13.02 13.21 8.86
CA GLN A 379 11.80 12.44 8.56
C GLN A 379 12.03 11.28 7.59
N CYS A 380 13.15 11.25 6.87
CA CYS A 380 13.54 10.12 6.06
C CYS A 380 14.31 9.05 6.86
N SER A 381 14.71 9.31 8.11
CA SER A 381 15.36 8.29 8.93
C SER A 381 14.36 7.20 9.35
N SER A 382 14.76 5.93 9.30
CA SER A 382 13.90 4.82 9.68
C SER A 382 14.68 3.73 10.43
N LYS A 383 14.15 3.32 11.59
CA LYS A 383 14.68 2.19 12.38
C LYS A 383 14.48 0.84 11.70
N GLY A 384 13.52 0.78 10.78
CA GLY A 384 13.02 -0.47 10.24
C GLY A 384 12.03 -1.15 11.18
N SER A 385 11.46 -2.25 10.72
CA SER A 385 10.52 -3.10 11.47
C SER A 385 10.45 -4.47 10.81
N ARG A 386 9.40 -5.26 11.07
CA ARG A 386 9.12 -6.50 10.36
C ARG A 386 7.69 -6.50 9.84
N ARG A 387 7.46 -7.24 8.76
CA ARG A 387 6.14 -7.40 8.13
C ARG A 387 5.87 -8.87 7.84
N GLU A 388 4.64 -9.28 7.99
CA GLU A 388 4.18 -10.64 7.70
C GLU A 388 4.35 -10.94 6.21
N ILE A 389 4.89 -12.12 5.88
CA ILE A 389 5.09 -12.54 4.49
C ILE A 389 3.82 -13.13 3.86
N LEU A 390 2.84 -13.53 4.67
CA LEU A 390 1.59 -14.14 4.24
C LEU A 390 0.41 -13.30 4.73
N GLY A 391 -0.44 -12.90 3.80
CA GLY A 391 -1.67 -12.17 4.06
C GLY A 391 -2.86 -13.12 4.05
N THR A 392 -3.85 -12.87 4.90
CA THR A 392 -5.06 -13.69 4.97
C THR A 392 -6.12 -13.14 4.01
N ILE A 393 -6.76 -14.02 3.24
CA ILE A 393 -7.98 -13.73 2.48
C ILE A 393 -9.16 -14.32 3.24
N LEU A 394 -10.15 -13.50 3.53
CA LEU A 394 -11.41 -13.93 4.16
C LEU A 394 -12.54 -13.81 3.14
N ASP A 395 -13.50 -14.74 3.22
CA ASP A 395 -14.75 -14.71 2.42
C ASP A 395 -14.51 -14.54 0.90
N MET A 396 -13.52 -15.26 0.36
CA MET A 396 -13.22 -15.23 -1.07
C MET A 396 -14.36 -15.86 -1.89
N GLU A 397 -14.94 -15.08 -2.78
CA GLU A 397 -15.89 -15.51 -3.80
C GLU A 397 -15.51 -14.91 -5.15
N SER A 398 -15.63 -15.71 -6.20
CA SER A 398 -15.51 -15.25 -7.59
C SER A 398 -16.69 -15.71 -8.42
N ARG A 399 -17.09 -14.89 -9.41
CA ARG A 399 -18.14 -15.24 -10.38
C ARG A 399 -17.78 -14.71 -11.76
N VAL A 400 -17.77 -15.60 -12.76
CA VAL A 400 -17.58 -15.23 -14.16
C VAL A 400 -18.94 -14.82 -14.75
N LEU A 401 -19.05 -13.58 -15.21
CA LEU A 401 -20.24 -13.01 -15.82
C LEU A 401 -20.03 -12.81 -17.34
N ASP A 402 -21.05 -12.30 -18.03
CA ASP A 402 -21.01 -12.07 -19.48
C ASP A 402 -19.94 -11.03 -19.90
N ASP A 403 -19.78 -9.98 -19.11
CA ASP A 403 -18.97 -8.79 -19.44
C ASP A 403 -17.77 -8.59 -18.51
N CYS A 404 -17.69 -9.35 -17.41
CA CYS A 404 -16.66 -9.20 -16.40
C CYS A 404 -16.51 -10.44 -15.52
N THR A 405 -15.43 -10.48 -14.75
CA THR A 405 -15.28 -11.37 -13.60
C THR A 405 -15.44 -10.56 -12.33
N LEU A 406 -16.35 -10.97 -11.46
CA LEU A 406 -16.57 -10.38 -10.14
C LEU A 406 -15.74 -11.11 -9.10
N PHE A 407 -14.98 -10.37 -8.30
CA PHE A 407 -14.28 -10.86 -7.11
C PHE A 407 -14.83 -10.17 -5.87
N SER A 408 -15.06 -10.93 -4.80
CA SER A 408 -15.44 -10.43 -3.48
C SER A 408 -14.59 -11.11 -2.42
N PHE A 409 -13.94 -10.33 -1.55
CA PHE A 409 -13.12 -10.85 -0.46
C PHE A 409 -12.82 -9.76 0.57
N SER A 410 -12.39 -10.15 1.77
CA SER A 410 -11.96 -9.23 2.82
C SER A 410 -10.49 -9.43 3.17
N LEU A 411 -9.77 -8.32 3.40
CA LEU A 411 -8.36 -8.32 3.79
C LEU A 411 -8.15 -7.50 5.05
N ASN A 412 -7.21 -7.92 5.90
CA ASN A 412 -6.75 -7.14 7.03
C ASN A 412 -6.11 -5.81 6.60
N LYS A 413 -6.06 -4.83 7.50
CA LYS A 413 -5.37 -3.57 7.24
C LYS A 413 -3.89 -3.81 6.90
N GLY A 414 -3.33 -2.99 6.01
CA GLY A 414 -1.96 -3.13 5.54
C GLY A 414 -1.77 -4.13 4.39
N CYS A 415 -2.82 -4.87 4.00
CA CYS A 415 -2.86 -5.71 2.81
C CYS A 415 -3.41 -4.95 1.59
N TYR A 416 -3.09 -5.43 0.39
CA TYR A 416 -3.45 -4.78 -0.88
C TYR A 416 -4.30 -5.72 -1.75
N ALA A 417 -5.51 -5.30 -2.12
CA ALA A 417 -6.39 -6.07 -3.00
C ALA A 417 -5.77 -6.35 -4.38
N THR A 418 -4.94 -5.43 -4.89
CA THR A 418 -4.21 -5.61 -6.14
C THR A 418 -3.20 -6.75 -6.08
N VAL A 419 -2.64 -7.07 -4.92
CA VAL A 419 -1.71 -8.20 -4.76
C VAL A 419 -2.45 -9.54 -4.79
N VAL A 420 -3.67 -9.60 -4.24
CA VAL A 420 -4.54 -10.77 -4.41
C VAL A 420 -4.91 -10.95 -5.87
N LEU A 421 -5.46 -9.90 -6.50
CA LEU A 421 -5.90 -9.94 -7.90
C LEU A 421 -4.75 -10.15 -8.88
N ARG A 422 -3.51 -9.79 -8.51
CA ARG A 422 -2.31 -10.07 -9.29
C ARG A 422 -2.14 -11.55 -9.57
N GLU A 423 -2.40 -12.43 -8.58
CA GLU A 423 -2.31 -13.88 -8.76
C GLU A 423 -3.35 -14.42 -9.76
N PHE A 424 -4.50 -13.75 -9.91
CA PHE A 424 -5.53 -14.11 -10.89
C PHE A 424 -5.25 -13.53 -12.28
N MET A 425 -4.96 -12.24 -12.35
CA MET A 425 -4.85 -11.50 -13.60
C MET A 425 -3.54 -11.81 -14.32
N LYS A 426 -2.42 -11.90 -13.58
CA LYS A 426 -1.04 -12.01 -14.08
C LYS A 426 -0.75 -11.10 -15.28
N ASN A 427 -1.15 -9.83 -15.18
CA ASN A 427 -0.92 -8.83 -16.21
C ASN A 427 0.54 -8.41 -16.26
N GLY A 428 1.01 -8.04 -17.45
CA GLY A 428 2.37 -7.54 -17.65
C GLY A 428 2.56 -6.06 -17.29
N THR A 429 1.48 -5.29 -17.09
CA THR A 429 1.54 -3.84 -16.88
C THR A 429 0.92 -3.41 -15.54
N LEU A 430 1.56 -2.41 -14.92
CA LEU A 430 1.12 -1.83 -13.65
C LEU A 430 -0.18 -1.02 -13.76
N MET A 431 -0.48 -0.50 -14.95
CA MET A 431 -1.67 0.31 -15.19
C MET A 431 -2.97 -0.47 -15.16
N ASP A 432 -2.94 -1.77 -15.49
CA ASP A 432 -4.16 -2.57 -15.53
C ASP A 432 -4.79 -2.75 -14.14
N TYR A 433 -4.07 -2.34 -13.09
CA TYR A 433 -4.51 -2.34 -11.68
C TYR A 433 -5.02 -0.97 -11.18
N SER A 434 -4.95 0.10 -11.99
CA SER A 434 -5.01 1.50 -11.51
C SER A 434 -6.11 2.38 -12.10
#